data_AF-A0AAA9SYC9-F1
#
_entry.id   AF-A0AAA9SYC9-F1
#
_cell.length_a   1.000
_cell.length_b   1.000
_cell.length_c   1.000
_cell.angle_alpha   90.00
_cell.angle_beta   90.00
_cell.angle_gamma   90.00
#
_symmetry.space_group_name_H-M   'P 1'
#
loop_
_entity.id
_entity.type
_entity.pdbx_description
1 polymer ?
#
loop_
_entity_poly.entity_id
_entity_poly.type
_entity_poly.pdbx_seq_one_letter_code
_entity_poly.pdbx_strand_id
1 'polypeptide(L)'
;MAGASEALERGCWASMAPGSVPGVGGGCGKAESPGPGTPCFDLRSQQPRPHCHCRPAVPAMAGSFNVPHKTSLPEGIRVGTVLRIRGLVPDKAGRFYMNLLCGEEPGSDAALHFNPRLDESTVVFNTLERGTWGAEERGSGIPFQRGQPFDVLLIATEEGFKVVIADSEYHHFRYRIPPGRVRALEVGGDLQLELVKIF
;
A
#
# COMPACT_ATOMS: atom_id res chain seq x y z
N MET A 1 -21.72 28.51 -37.19
CA MET A 1 -23.04 27.88 -37.35
C MET A 1 -22.84 26.53 -38.01
N ALA A 2 -23.38 25.48 -37.37
CA ALA A 2 -23.62 24.10 -37.86
C ALA A 2 -22.41 23.32 -38.40
N GLY A 3 -22.27 22.02 -38.17
CA GLY A 3 -23.19 21.01 -37.65
C GLY A 3 -22.69 19.64 -38.10
N ALA A 4 -23.03 18.61 -37.33
CA ALA A 4 -22.38 17.31 -37.26
C ALA A 4 -22.45 16.41 -38.52
N SER A 5 -21.49 15.50 -38.57
CA SER A 5 -21.47 14.25 -39.34
C SER A 5 -22.27 13.17 -38.63
N GLU A 6 -23.05 12.36 -39.34
CA GLU A 6 -23.10 10.91 -39.13
C GLU A 6 -23.94 10.15 -40.17
N ALA A 7 -23.71 8.84 -40.18
CA ALA A 7 -24.48 7.73 -40.75
C ALA A 7 -24.18 7.30 -42.18
N LEU A 8 -23.30 6.30 -42.30
CA LEU A 8 -23.38 5.27 -43.35
C LEU A 8 -23.79 3.95 -42.69
N GLU A 9 -25.04 3.55 -42.91
CA GLU A 9 -25.50 2.19 -42.71
C GLU A 9 -25.06 1.28 -43.86
N ARG A 10 -24.87 -0.01 -43.53
CA ARG A 10 -25.04 -1.27 -44.31
C ARG A 10 -24.09 -2.29 -43.67
N GLY A 11 -24.52 -3.33 -42.97
CA GLY A 11 -25.59 -4.27 -43.30
C GLY A 11 -24.93 -5.52 -43.93
N CYS A 12 -24.76 -6.59 -43.15
CA CYS A 12 -24.48 -7.92 -43.68
C CYS A 12 -25.41 -8.94 -43.03
N TRP A 13 -26.07 -9.67 -43.92
CA TRP A 13 -27.20 -10.56 -43.73
C TRP A 13 -26.78 -11.97 -43.28
N ALA A 14 -27.79 -12.67 -42.77
CA ALA A 14 -27.89 -14.03 -42.24
C ALA A 14 -27.21 -15.20 -42.97
N SER A 15 -27.04 -16.30 -42.23
CA SER A 15 -27.48 -17.63 -42.66
C SER A 15 -27.75 -18.53 -41.47
N MET A 16 -29.01 -18.95 -41.33
CA MET A 16 -29.47 -20.06 -40.50
C MET A 16 -29.21 -21.39 -41.22
N ALA A 17 -28.91 -22.44 -40.46
CA ALA A 17 -29.08 -23.82 -40.90
C ALA A 17 -30.02 -24.55 -39.92
N PRO A 18 -30.95 -25.41 -40.39
CA PRO A 18 -31.94 -26.07 -39.55
C PRO A 18 -31.52 -27.48 -39.13
N GLY A 19 -32.03 -27.92 -37.97
CA GLY A 19 -32.39 -29.31 -37.70
C GLY A 19 -31.43 -30.13 -36.82
N SER A 20 -31.87 -30.47 -35.60
CA SER A 20 -32.06 -31.85 -35.08
C SER A 20 -32.13 -31.88 -33.55
N VAL A 21 -33.19 -32.48 -33.00
CA VAL A 21 -33.36 -32.95 -31.60
C VAL A 21 -33.90 -34.39 -31.72
N PRO A 22 -33.87 -35.29 -30.72
CA PRO A 22 -33.23 -35.23 -29.38
C PRO A 22 -32.39 -36.49 -29.03
N GLY A 23 -31.59 -36.40 -27.96
CA GLY A 23 -30.89 -37.55 -27.37
C GLY A 23 -30.66 -37.36 -25.87
N VAL A 24 -31.42 -38.11 -25.06
CA VAL A 24 -31.27 -38.25 -23.61
C VAL A 24 -29.97 -39.02 -23.31
N GLY A 25 -29.17 -38.54 -22.37
CA GLY A 25 -28.02 -39.27 -21.84
C GLY A 25 -27.28 -38.47 -20.77
N GLY A 26 -27.50 -38.82 -19.51
CA GLY A 26 -26.84 -38.21 -18.35
C GLY A 26 -25.33 -38.50 -18.31
N GLY A 27 -24.59 -37.51 -17.84
CA GLY A 27 -23.17 -37.65 -17.51
C GLY A 27 -22.68 -36.39 -16.79
N CYS A 28 -22.21 -36.55 -15.55
CA CYS A 28 -21.48 -35.51 -14.82
C CYS A 28 -20.18 -35.21 -15.55
N GLY A 29 -20.18 -34.19 -16.40
CA GLY A 29 -18.98 -33.61 -17.01
C GLY A 29 -18.26 -32.71 -16.01
N LYS A 30 -16.95 -32.88 -15.90
CA LYS A 30 -16.05 -31.98 -15.17
C LYS A 30 -16.31 -30.53 -15.58
N ALA A 31 -16.51 -29.65 -14.61
CA ALA A 31 -16.52 -28.21 -14.87
C ALA A 31 -15.09 -27.77 -15.23
N GLU A 32 -14.84 -27.57 -16.52
CA GLU A 32 -13.71 -26.77 -16.97
C GLU A 32 -13.83 -25.36 -16.37
N SER A 33 -12.78 -24.92 -15.69
CA SER A 33 -12.69 -23.56 -15.17
C SER A 33 -12.85 -22.56 -16.33
N PRO A 34 -13.77 -21.60 -16.26
CA PRO A 34 -13.90 -20.62 -17.33
C PRO A 34 -12.63 -19.76 -17.37
N GLY A 35 -12.06 -19.60 -18.56
CA GLY A 35 -10.96 -18.68 -18.81
C GLY A 35 -11.33 -17.24 -18.47
N PRO A 36 -10.31 -16.36 -18.29
CA PRO A 36 -10.54 -14.97 -17.93
C PRO A 36 -11.39 -14.27 -19.01
N GLY A 37 -12.51 -13.68 -18.58
CA GLY A 37 -13.40 -12.90 -19.46
C GLY A 37 -14.80 -13.48 -19.69
N THR A 38 -15.17 -14.59 -19.05
CA THR A 38 -16.53 -15.14 -19.18
C THR A 38 -17.48 -14.46 -18.17
N PRO A 39 -18.55 -13.76 -18.61
CA PRO A 39 -19.52 -13.17 -17.68
C PRO A 39 -20.40 -14.26 -17.05
N CYS A 40 -20.53 -14.25 -15.72
CA CYS A 40 -21.47 -15.11 -15.01
C CYS A 40 -22.92 -14.67 -15.28
N PHE A 41 -23.65 -15.40 -16.14
CA PHE A 41 -25.07 -15.18 -16.39
C PHE A 41 -25.93 -15.76 -15.25
N ASP A 42 -26.90 -14.97 -14.77
CA ASP A 42 -27.97 -15.46 -13.91
C ASP A 42 -29.10 -16.00 -14.79
N LEU A 43 -29.30 -17.32 -14.76
CA LEU A 43 -30.26 -18.00 -15.63
C LEU A 43 -31.73 -17.69 -15.29
N ARG A 44 -32.01 -16.92 -14.23
CA ARG A 44 -33.39 -16.64 -13.78
C ARG A 44 -33.92 -15.26 -14.20
N SER A 45 -33.06 -14.27 -14.43
CA SER A 45 -33.49 -12.87 -14.61
C SER A 45 -33.14 -12.25 -15.96
N GLN A 46 -32.32 -12.89 -16.80
CA GLN A 46 -31.90 -12.36 -18.12
C GLN A 46 -31.46 -10.88 -18.08
N GLN A 47 -30.86 -10.43 -16.97
CA GLN A 47 -30.34 -9.07 -16.81
C GLN A 47 -28.85 -9.10 -16.47
N PRO A 48 -28.03 -8.19 -17.07
CA PRO A 48 -26.63 -8.04 -16.68
C PRO A 48 -26.53 -7.44 -15.28
N ARG A 49 -25.74 -8.05 -14.39
CA ARG A 49 -25.44 -7.46 -13.07
C ARG A 49 -24.54 -6.23 -13.26
N PRO A 50 -24.80 -5.09 -12.59
CA PRO A 50 -23.89 -3.96 -12.64
C PRO A 50 -22.62 -4.32 -11.85
N HIS A 51 -21.51 -4.40 -12.59
CA HIS A 51 -20.12 -4.23 -12.15
C HIS A 51 -19.71 -4.93 -10.84
N CYS A 52 -19.42 -6.22 -10.92
CA CYS A 52 -18.44 -6.82 -10.01
C CYS A 52 -17.08 -6.16 -10.24
N HIS A 53 -16.76 -5.15 -9.43
CA HIS A 53 -15.41 -4.63 -9.33
C HIS A 53 -14.55 -5.70 -8.67
N CYS A 54 -13.92 -6.56 -9.48
CA CYS A 54 -12.78 -7.33 -9.02
C CYS A 54 -11.70 -6.33 -8.60
N ARG A 55 -11.53 -6.12 -7.27
CA ARG A 55 -10.28 -5.53 -6.78
C ARG A 55 -9.16 -6.37 -7.37
N PRO A 56 -8.19 -5.80 -8.11
CA PRO A 56 -7.04 -6.57 -8.53
C PRO A 56 -6.39 -7.15 -7.27
N ALA A 57 -6.26 -8.48 -7.24
CA ALA A 57 -5.48 -9.14 -6.20
C ALA A 57 -4.07 -8.55 -6.28
N VAL A 58 -3.64 -7.88 -5.22
CA VAL A 58 -2.25 -7.43 -5.10
C VAL A 58 -1.41 -8.71 -5.18
N PRO A 59 -0.47 -8.82 -6.15
CA PRO A 59 0.38 -9.99 -6.22
C PRO A 59 1.12 -10.11 -4.89
N ALA A 60 1.01 -11.26 -4.23
CA ALA A 60 1.82 -11.57 -3.06
C ALA A 60 3.28 -11.67 -3.52
N MET A 61 4.00 -10.54 -3.50
CA MET A 61 5.42 -10.51 -3.83
C MET A 61 6.22 -10.96 -2.61
N ALA A 62 7.19 -11.83 -2.90
CA ALA A 62 7.99 -12.56 -1.93
C ALA A 62 8.73 -11.66 -0.93
N GLY A 63 8.61 -12.02 0.36
CA GLY A 63 9.37 -11.46 1.47
C GLY A 63 8.51 -10.78 2.53
N SER A 64 7.69 -11.55 3.27
CA SER A 64 7.09 -11.00 4.50
C SER A 64 8.19 -10.91 5.56
N PHE A 65 8.58 -9.70 5.94
CA PHE A 65 9.48 -9.52 7.07
C PHE A 65 8.74 -9.81 8.39
N ASN A 66 9.46 -10.34 9.38
CA ASN A 66 8.94 -10.40 10.74
C ASN A 66 8.83 -8.97 11.29
N VAL A 67 7.71 -8.68 11.96
CA VAL A 67 7.43 -7.39 12.58
C VAL A 67 7.42 -7.59 14.11
N PRO A 68 8.16 -6.79 14.90
CA PRO A 68 8.98 -5.66 14.48
C PRO A 68 10.23 -6.07 13.70
N HIS A 69 10.53 -5.32 12.65
CA HIS A 69 11.73 -5.48 11.84
C HIS A 69 12.78 -4.45 12.26
N LYS A 70 14.03 -4.88 12.43
CA LYS A 70 15.16 -3.99 12.71
C LYS A 70 16.22 -4.10 11.62
N THR A 71 16.76 -2.97 11.19
CA THR A 71 17.89 -2.87 10.26
C THR A 71 18.99 -2.03 10.89
N SER A 72 20.19 -2.60 11.05
CA SER A 72 21.36 -1.90 11.57
C SER A 72 21.90 -0.87 10.57
N LEU A 73 22.33 0.28 11.09
CA LEU A 73 22.92 1.40 10.38
C LEU A 73 24.26 1.78 11.07
N PRO A 74 25.29 0.93 10.97
CA PRO A 74 26.52 1.09 11.78
C PRO A 74 27.27 2.40 11.49
N GLU A 75 27.21 2.90 10.26
CA GLU A 75 27.79 4.20 9.87
C GLU A 75 26.88 5.41 10.17
N GLY A 76 25.66 5.13 10.63
CA GLY A 76 24.58 6.09 10.77
C GLY A 76 24.04 6.63 9.45
N ILE A 77 23.36 7.77 9.53
CA ILE A 77 22.66 8.39 8.40
C ILE A 77 23.36 9.70 8.05
N ARG A 78 23.70 9.87 6.77
CA ARG A 78 24.26 11.11 6.20
C ARG A 78 23.18 11.88 5.44
N VAL A 79 23.39 13.18 5.25
CA VAL A 79 22.56 13.98 4.34
C VAL A 79 22.55 13.30 2.96
N GLY A 80 21.36 13.18 2.37
CA GLY A 80 21.11 12.48 1.10
C GLY A 80 20.73 11.01 1.24
N THR A 81 20.89 10.40 2.43
CA THR A 81 20.47 9.01 2.66
C THR A 81 18.95 8.88 2.50
N VAL A 82 18.49 7.85 1.79
CA VAL A 82 17.07 7.57 1.59
C VAL A 82 16.73 6.20 2.15
N LEU A 83 15.79 6.15 3.10
CA LEU A 83 15.20 4.91 3.58
C LEU A 83 13.83 4.73 2.93
N ARG A 84 13.65 3.67 2.16
CA ARG A 84 12.38 3.31 1.51
C ARG A 84 11.75 2.13 2.21
N ILE A 85 10.52 2.32 2.69
CA ILE A 85 9.74 1.31 3.40
C ILE A 85 8.44 1.10 2.62
N ARG A 86 8.16 -0.15 2.22
CA ARG A 86 6.89 -0.55 1.60
C ARG A 86 6.23 -1.66 2.37
N GLY A 87 4.91 -1.64 2.39
CA GLY A 87 4.13 -2.67 3.05
C GLY A 87 2.64 -2.49 2.84
N LEU A 88 1.86 -3.31 3.54
CA LEU A 88 0.41 -3.27 3.58
C LEU A 88 -0.06 -2.86 4.97
N VAL A 89 -1.10 -2.03 5.03
CA VAL A 89 -1.85 -1.78 6.26
C VAL A 89 -2.97 -2.82 6.38
N PRO A 90 -3.00 -3.68 7.43
CA PRO A 90 -4.09 -4.63 7.65
C PRO A 90 -5.46 -3.96 7.86
N ASP A 91 -6.54 -4.69 7.57
CA ASP A 91 -7.93 -4.22 7.69
C ASP A 91 -8.34 -3.80 9.11
N LYS A 92 -7.64 -4.28 10.14
CA LYS A 92 -7.89 -3.97 11.55
C LYS A 92 -6.78 -3.15 12.21
N ALA A 93 -5.89 -2.56 11.42
CA ALA A 93 -4.76 -1.80 11.95
C ALA A 93 -5.22 -0.61 12.80
N GLY A 94 -4.69 -0.49 14.01
CA GLY A 94 -4.81 0.69 14.84
C GLY A 94 -3.69 1.67 14.53
N ARG A 95 -2.44 1.23 14.72
CA ARG A 95 -1.26 2.09 14.54
C ARG A 95 -0.03 1.29 14.14
N PHE A 96 0.88 1.93 13.44
CA PHE A 96 2.22 1.39 13.20
C PHE A 96 3.26 2.49 13.33
N TYR A 97 4.55 2.11 13.37
CA TYR A 97 5.63 3.07 13.54
C TYR A 97 6.88 2.70 12.74
N MET A 98 7.66 3.74 12.44
CA MET A 98 9.03 3.66 11.94
C MET A 98 9.90 4.54 12.83
N ASN A 99 10.87 3.93 13.51
CA ASN A 99 11.78 4.60 14.42
C ASN A 99 13.19 4.66 13.82
N LEU A 100 13.82 5.83 13.87
CA LEU A 100 15.26 5.98 13.68
C LEU A 100 15.92 6.06 15.05
N LEU A 101 16.45 4.93 15.53
CA LEU A 101 17.01 4.75 16.86
C LEU A 101 18.49 5.10 16.89
N CYS A 102 18.99 5.62 18.01
CA CYS A 102 20.40 5.97 18.21
C CYS A 102 21.27 4.80 18.69
N GLY A 103 20.65 3.65 18.92
CA GLY A 103 21.26 2.40 19.36
C GLY A 103 20.33 1.23 19.04
N GLU A 104 20.83 0.01 19.19
CA GLU A 104 20.07 -1.21 18.93
C GLU A 104 19.37 -1.74 20.17
N GLU A 105 19.83 -1.30 21.35
CA GLU A 105 19.32 -1.67 22.65
C GLU A 105 17.87 -1.21 22.88
N PRO A 106 17.08 -1.99 23.65
CA PRO A 106 15.73 -1.58 24.04
C PRO A 106 15.75 -0.25 24.80
N GLY A 107 14.85 0.66 24.43
CA GLY A 107 14.72 1.97 25.08
C GLY A 107 15.76 3.01 24.63
N SER A 108 16.53 2.74 23.57
CA SER A 108 17.41 3.73 22.97
C SER A 108 16.68 4.99 22.51
N ASP A 109 17.38 6.12 22.48
CA ASP A 109 16.86 7.38 21.96
C ASP A 109 16.34 7.21 20.53
N ALA A 110 15.18 7.80 20.22
CA ALA A 110 14.62 7.83 18.87
C ALA A 110 14.81 9.23 18.29
N ALA A 111 15.71 9.38 17.32
CA ALA A 111 15.91 10.63 16.60
C ALA A 111 14.63 11.04 15.85
N LEU A 112 13.93 10.05 15.30
CA LEU A 112 12.62 10.19 14.67
C LEU A 112 11.74 9.02 15.11
N HIS A 113 10.55 9.33 15.60
CA HIS A 113 9.43 8.41 15.74
C HIS A 113 8.34 8.86 14.76
N PHE A 114 8.18 8.12 13.67
CA PHE A 114 7.10 8.31 12.71
C PHE A 114 5.98 7.33 13.03
N ASN A 115 4.81 7.82 13.41
CA ASN A 115 3.72 6.98 13.93
C ASN A 115 2.37 7.32 13.31
N PRO A 116 2.03 6.67 12.19
CA PRO A 116 0.66 6.67 11.68
C PRO A 116 -0.31 6.00 12.67
N ARG A 117 -1.35 6.74 13.04
CA ARG A 117 -2.42 6.35 13.97
C ARG A 117 -3.75 6.36 13.22
N LEU A 118 -4.15 5.21 12.69
CA LEU A 118 -5.38 5.05 11.90
C LEU A 118 -6.64 5.02 12.76
N ASP A 119 -6.50 4.75 14.06
CA ASP A 119 -7.52 4.93 15.09
C ASP A 119 -7.82 6.42 15.34
N GLU A 120 -6.80 7.28 15.29
CA GLU A 120 -6.91 8.74 15.49
C GLU A 120 -6.98 9.55 14.18
N SER A 121 -6.86 8.90 13.03
CA SER A 121 -6.79 9.53 11.69
C SER A 121 -5.71 10.61 11.57
N THR A 122 -4.54 10.36 12.17
CA THR A 122 -3.41 11.29 12.16
C THR A 122 -2.07 10.56 12.01
N VAL A 123 -1.02 11.32 11.74
CA VAL A 123 0.36 10.83 11.81
C VAL A 123 1.12 11.72 12.77
N VAL A 124 1.71 11.09 13.78
CA VAL A 124 2.52 11.78 14.80
C VAL A 124 4.00 11.62 14.48
N PHE A 125 4.73 12.71 14.65
CA PHE A 125 6.19 12.76 14.61
C PHE A 125 6.71 13.21 15.97
N ASN A 126 7.74 12.54 16.48
CA ASN A 126 8.38 12.97 17.72
C ASN A 126 9.83 12.48 17.81
N THR A 127 10.50 12.87 18.88
CA THR A 127 11.81 12.40 19.31
C THR A 127 11.68 11.87 20.73
N LEU A 128 12.35 10.76 21.02
CA LEU A 128 12.57 10.26 22.36
C LEU A 128 14.03 10.52 22.71
N GLU A 129 14.30 11.33 23.74
CA GLU A 129 15.66 11.60 24.20
C GLU A 129 15.73 11.40 25.72
N ARG A 130 16.69 10.61 26.19
CA ARG A 130 16.90 10.28 27.61
C ARG A 130 15.62 9.78 28.29
N GLY A 131 14.88 8.94 27.57
CA GLY A 131 13.63 8.33 28.05
C GLY A 131 12.42 9.29 28.10
N THR A 132 12.54 10.53 27.60
CA THR A 132 11.44 11.50 27.58
C THR A 132 11.04 11.84 26.16
N TRP A 133 9.73 11.78 25.87
CA TRP A 133 9.17 12.21 24.60
C TRP A 133 9.16 13.73 24.49
N GLY A 134 9.57 14.26 23.34
CA GLY A 134 9.49 15.68 23.04
C GLY A 134 8.06 16.15 22.73
N ALA A 135 7.94 17.38 22.23
CA ALA A 135 6.68 17.91 21.72
C ALA A 135 6.26 17.19 20.43
N GLU A 136 5.03 16.67 20.37
CA GLU A 136 4.52 16.02 19.18
C GLU A 136 4.29 17.02 18.03
N GLU A 137 4.71 16.64 16.83
CA GLU A 137 4.27 17.26 15.58
C GLU A 137 3.22 16.36 14.92
N ARG A 138 2.24 16.96 14.25
CA ARG A 138 1.17 16.24 13.55
C ARG A 138 1.19 16.60 12.08
N GLY A 139 1.14 15.60 11.21
CA GLY A 139 1.03 15.79 9.78
C GLY A 139 -0.38 16.21 9.34
N SER A 140 -0.52 16.60 8.07
CA SER A 140 -1.77 17.07 7.47
C SER A 140 -2.72 15.91 7.14
N GLY A 141 -3.39 15.37 8.17
CA GLY A 141 -4.31 14.25 8.03
C GLY A 141 -3.60 12.90 7.88
N ILE A 142 -4.30 11.84 7.46
CA ILE A 142 -3.71 10.50 7.34
C ILE A 142 -3.63 10.02 5.88
N PRO A 143 -2.42 9.79 5.33
CA PRO A 143 -2.23 9.30 3.97
C PRO A 143 -2.20 7.76 3.89
N PHE A 144 -2.67 7.07 4.92
CA PHE A 144 -2.70 5.62 5.01
C PHE A 144 -4.13 5.12 5.10
N GLN A 145 -4.41 4.00 4.43
CA GLN A 145 -5.74 3.38 4.40
C GLN A 145 -5.62 1.90 4.75
N ARG A 146 -6.57 1.41 5.57
CA ARG A 146 -6.67 -0.01 5.91
C ARG A 146 -6.94 -0.84 4.65
N GLY A 147 -6.28 -1.98 4.54
CA GLY A 147 -6.38 -2.88 3.40
C GLY A 147 -5.69 -2.37 2.12
N GLN A 148 -4.82 -1.35 2.23
CA GLN A 148 -4.10 -0.76 1.11
C GLN A 148 -2.58 -0.79 1.34
N PRO A 149 -1.79 -0.89 0.26
CA PRO A 149 -0.34 -0.79 0.34
C PRO A 149 0.10 0.65 0.55
N PHE A 150 1.33 0.83 1.03
CA PHE A 150 1.97 2.12 1.17
C PHE A 150 3.43 2.07 0.69
N ASP A 151 3.95 3.25 0.35
CA ASP A 151 5.36 3.48 0.05
C ASP A 151 5.79 4.74 0.78
N VAL A 152 6.78 4.64 1.64
CA VAL A 152 7.31 5.75 2.45
C VAL A 152 8.78 5.93 2.15
N LEU A 153 9.19 7.17 1.90
CA LEU A 153 10.58 7.57 1.87
C LEU A 153 10.86 8.47 3.07
N LEU A 154 11.86 8.10 3.86
CA LEU A 154 12.48 8.96 4.86
C LEU A 154 13.81 9.44 4.28
N ILE A 155 13.92 10.73 4.00
CA ILE A 155 15.06 11.35 3.33
C ILE A 155 15.76 12.27 4.33
N ALA A 156 17.02 11.99 4.64
CA ALA A 156 17.82 12.88 5.46
C ALA A 156 18.25 14.10 4.63
N THR A 157 17.77 15.28 4.98
CA THR A 157 18.20 16.56 4.37
C THR A 157 19.19 17.28 5.29
N GLU A 158 19.63 18.48 4.92
CA GLU A 158 20.50 19.29 5.80
C GLU A 158 19.78 19.74 7.09
N GLU A 159 18.47 19.97 7.02
CA GLU A 159 17.69 20.57 8.12
C GLU A 159 16.85 19.56 8.91
N GLY A 160 16.54 18.39 8.33
CA GLY A 160 15.62 17.45 8.94
C GLY A 160 15.36 16.19 8.11
N PHE A 161 14.44 15.37 8.60
CA PHE A 161 13.91 14.24 7.85
C PHE A 161 12.72 14.69 7.03
N LYS A 162 12.85 14.63 5.70
CA LYS A 162 11.73 14.78 4.78
C LYS A 162 11.02 13.45 4.63
N VAL A 163 9.71 13.47 4.77
CA VAL A 163 8.84 12.30 4.68
C VAL A 163 8.02 12.43 3.40
N VAL A 164 8.20 11.50 2.49
CA VAL A 164 7.42 11.40 1.23
C VAL A 164 6.59 10.13 1.32
N ILE A 165 5.32 10.22 0.94
CA ILE A 165 4.38 9.08 0.99
C ILE A 165 3.74 8.95 -0.39
N ALA A 166 3.85 7.76 -0.97
CA ALA A 166 3.74 7.54 -2.41
C ALA A 166 4.70 8.47 -3.16
N ASP A 167 4.18 9.53 -3.80
CA ASP A 167 4.96 10.45 -4.62
C ASP A 167 4.84 11.92 -4.17
N SER A 168 4.26 12.15 -2.99
CA SER A 168 3.99 13.49 -2.45
C SER A 168 4.74 13.75 -1.15
N GLU A 169 5.38 14.91 -1.04
CA GLU A 169 5.96 15.37 0.22
C GLU A 169 4.83 15.54 1.25
N TYR A 170 4.98 14.87 2.39
CA TYR A 170 3.96 14.80 3.43
C TYR A 170 4.33 15.65 4.66
N HIS A 171 5.57 15.55 5.13
CA HIS A 171 6.04 16.31 6.29
C HIS A 171 7.55 16.53 6.24
N HIS A 172 8.02 17.59 6.89
CA HIS A 172 9.45 17.83 7.14
C HIS A 172 9.68 17.99 8.63
N PHE A 173 10.30 16.98 9.23
CA PHE A 173 10.60 16.95 10.67
C PHE A 173 12.02 17.47 10.90
N ARG A 174 12.14 18.67 11.48
CA ARG A 174 13.46 19.27 11.78
C ARG A 174 14.23 18.44 12.79
N TYR A 175 15.56 18.35 12.61
CA TYR A 175 16.40 17.58 13.51
C TYR A 175 16.32 18.10 14.94
N ARG A 176 15.96 17.21 15.87
CA ARG A 176 16.16 17.41 17.31
C ARG A 176 17.39 16.66 17.81
N ILE A 177 17.68 15.52 17.17
CA ILE A 177 18.91 14.74 17.33
C ILE A 177 19.62 14.71 15.96
N PRO A 178 20.96 14.91 15.90
CA PRO A 178 21.70 14.83 14.64
C PRO A 178 21.53 13.47 13.94
N PRO A 179 21.33 13.42 12.61
CA PRO A 179 21.11 12.17 11.88
C PRO A 179 22.30 11.20 11.97
N GLY A 180 23.52 11.72 12.15
CA GLY A 180 24.72 10.93 12.36
C GLY A 180 24.74 10.12 13.67
N ARG A 181 23.81 10.34 14.61
CA ARG A 181 23.64 9.50 15.81
C ARG A 181 22.76 8.27 15.59
N VAL A 182 21.99 8.21 14.49
CA VAL A 182 21.12 7.06 14.22
C VAL A 182 21.97 5.81 13.99
N ARG A 183 21.56 4.67 14.56
CA ARG A 183 22.22 3.36 14.44
C ARG A 183 21.29 2.24 14.03
N ALA A 184 19.97 2.43 14.07
CA ALA A 184 19.02 1.44 13.58
C ALA A 184 17.74 2.07 13.04
N LEU A 185 17.16 1.43 12.03
CA LEU A 185 15.76 1.58 11.66
C LEU A 185 14.97 0.45 12.31
N GLU A 186 13.89 0.79 13.01
CA GLU A 186 12.93 -0.18 13.54
C GLU A 186 11.54 0.10 12.97
N VAL A 187 10.89 -0.91 12.40
CA VAL A 187 9.55 -0.82 11.84
C VAL A 187 8.64 -1.81 12.56
N GLY A 188 7.54 -1.32 13.15
CA GLY A 188 6.71 -2.13 14.04
C GLY A 188 5.26 -1.68 14.12
N GLY A 189 4.46 -2.45 14.87
CA GLY A 189 3.02 -2.25 15.02
C GLY A 189 2.20 -2.95 13.93
N ASP A 190 1.02 -2.41 13.63
CA ASP A 190 0.02 -3.04 12.77
C ASP A 190 0.31 -2.80 11.28
N LEU A 191 1.33 -3.47 10.75
CA LEU A 191 1.62 -3.52 9.31
C LEU A 191 2.09 -4.91 8.86
N GLN A 192 2.00 -5.17 7.56
CA GLN A 192 2.74 -6.25 6.89
C GLN A 192 3.87 -5.62 6.09
N LEU A 193 5.11 -5.88 6.49
CA LEU A 193 6.28 -5.29 5.88
C LEU A 193 6.74 -6.10 4.66
N GLU A 194 6.90 -5.42 3.52
CA GLU A 194 7.27 -6.03 2.24
C GLU A 194 8.66 -5.61 1.76
N LEU A 195 9.10 -4.40 2.09
CA LEU A 195 10.40 -3.89 1.67
C LEU A 195 10.97 -2.91 2.68
N VAL A 196 12.26 -3.08 2.98
CA VAL A 196 13.13 -2.03 3.52
C VAL A 196 14.35 -1.93 2.63
N LYS A 197 14.63 -0.73 2.10
CA LYS A 197 15.86 -0.42 1.36
C LYS A 197 16.46 0.88 1.86
N ILE A 198 17.78 0.93 1.88
CA ILE A 198 18.56 2.12 2.24
C ILE A 198 19.45 2.43 1.04
N PHE A 199 19.45 3.70 0.62
CA PHE A 199 20.25 4.23 -0.48
C PHE A 199 21.20 5.32 0.02
#